data_AF-A0A7S1J4Z3-F1
#
_entry.id   AF-A0A7S1J4Z3-F1
#
_cell.length_a   1.000
_cell.length_b   1.000
_cell.length_c   1.000
_cell.angle_alpha   90.00
_cell.angle_beta   90.00
_cell.angle_gamma   90.00
#
_symmetry.space_group_name_H-M   'P 1'
#
loop_
_entity.id
_entity.type
_entity.pdbx_description
1 polymer ?
#
loop_
_entity_poly.entity_id
_entity_poly.type
_entity_poly.pdbx_seq_one_letter_code
_entity_poly.pdbx_strand_id
1 'polypeptide(L)'
;DYSTSRGHKAIPTRGPEAALTVAGAVAGWHKALEVSKQQLGGSLSVDRLLADAEFLAQDGFAVPGTLHANLVAKRSQLEPIPHFVDTYFQDGHPAPVGSRLKLPALAASLRHLRRAGLADFYRGTLARRIVADLERAGSPVAAQDLEQCSARLVKPLALPVAGATVYNLPPPTQGLASLLILGILDRLPVTGPFDHFPTVHSIVEATKAAFRIRDRHITDPKYMRTDAESFLLPESLDRLAASVSPSTA
;
A
#
# COMPACT_ATOMS: atom_id res chain seq x y z
N ASP A 1 10.44 -17.67 15.65
CA ASP A 1 10.04 -16.81 14.52
C ASP A 1 10.37 -17.54 13.21
N TYR A 2 9.52 -17.40 12.19
CA TYR A 2 9.60 -18.13 10.91
C TYR A 2 10.97 -17.95 10.24
N SER A 3 11.45 -16.71 10.11
CA SER A 3 12.75 -16.44 9.45
C SER A 3 13.93 -17.09 10.19
N THR A 4 13.95 -17.05 11.52
CA THR A 4 15.00 -17.70 12.32
C THR A 4 14.96 -19.23 12.17
N SER A 5 13.76 -19.83 12.08
CA SER A 5 13.62 -21.27 11.84
C SER A 5 14.14 -21.73 10.48
N ARG A 6 14.23 -20.79 9.52
CA ARG A 6 14.80 -20.99 8.18
C ARG A 6 16.30 -20.62 8.11
N GLY A 7 16.94 -20.33 9.24
CA GLY A 7 18.36 -20.01 9.32
C GLY A 7 18.72 -18.56 9.01
N HIS A 8 17.73 -17.67 8.83
CA HIS A 8 18.00 -16.27 8.56
C HIS A 8 18.33 -15.49 9.85
N LYS A 9 19.36 -14.65 9.77
CA LYS A 9 19.72 -13.69 10.84
C LYS A 9 18.80 -12.46 10.88
N ALA A 10 18.14 -12.16 9.76
CA ALA A 10 17.16 -11.08 9.60
C ALA A 10 16.17 -11.47 8.50
N ILE A 11 14.98 -10.87 8.49
CA ILE A 11 13.98 -11.11 7.44
C ILE A 11 14.59 -10.72 6.07
N PRO A 12 14.61 -11.63 5.07
CA PRO A 12 15.09 -11.30 3.73
C PRO A 12 14.30 -10.15 3.09
N THR A 13 14.98 -9.27 2.35
CA THR A 13 14.35 -8.13 1.66
C THR A 13 13.80 -8.51 0.28
N ARG A 14 14.21 -9.67 -0.25
CA ARG A 14 13.87 -10.19 -1.59
C ARG A 14 13.81 -11.72 -1.57
N GLY A 15 13.19 -12.27 -2.61
CA GLY A 15 13.04 -13.71 -2.80
C GLY A 15 11.80 -14.28 -2.11
N PRO A 16 11.61 -15.60 -2.23
CA PRO A 16 10.41 -16.30 -1.77
C PRO A 16 10.23 -16.30 -0.24
N GLU A 17 11.33 -16.17 0.51
CA GLU A 17 11.32 -16.17 1.98
C GLU A 17 11.32 -14.76 2.58
N ALA A 18 11.21 -13.72 1.75
CA ALA A 18 10.96 -12.37 2.24
C ALA A 18 9.60 -12.29 2.96
N ALA A 19 9.31 -11.17 3.62
CA ALA A 19 7.99 -10.90 4.21
C ALA A 19 6.92 -10.69 3.12
N LEU A 20 6.57 -11.77 2.42
CA LEU A 20 5.50 -11.82 1.43
C LEU A 20 4.16 -11.95 2.17
N THR A 21 3.18 -11.16 1.75
CA THR A 21 1.80 -11.24 2.23
C THR A 21 0.89 -11.54 1.05
N VAL A 22 -0.31 -12.06 1.32
CA VAL A 22 -1.30 -12.25 0.26
C VAL A 22 -1.65 -10.90 -0.36
N ALA A 23 -1.59 -10.82 -1.69
CA ALA A 23 -1.92 -9.61 -2.42
C ALA A 23 -3.39 -9.21 -2.21
N GLY A 24 -3.63 -8.13 -1.44
CA GLY A 24 -4.98 -7.70 -1.05
C GLY A 24 -5.68 -6.73 -2.01
N ALA A 25 -5.01 -6.25 -3.07
CA ALA A 25 -5.55 -5.22 -3.95
C ALA A 25 -6.88 -5.62 -4.61
N VAL A 26 -6.95 -6.84 -5.15
CA VAL A 26 -8.17 -7.35 -5.82
C VAL A 26 -9.32 -7.52 -4.84
N ALA A 27 -9.05 -7.92 -3.59
CA ALA A 27 -10.06 -7.98 -2.53
C ALA A 27 -10.59 -6.59 -2.20
N GLY A 28 -9.70 -5.58 -2.21
CA GLY A 28 -10.07 -4.17 -2.08
C GLY A 28 -11.00 -3.70 -3.20
N TRP A 29 -10.66 -4.00 -4.46
CA TRP A 29 -11.51 -3.69 -5.62
C TRP A 29 -12.88 -4.37 -5.54
N HIS A 30 -12.90 -5.65 -5.13
CA HIS A 30 -14.14 -6.38 -4.93
C HIS A 30 -15.00 -5.72 -3.86
N LYS A 31 -14.41 -5.36 -2.72
CA LYS A 31 -15.14 -4.71 -1.62
C LYS A 31 -15.64 -3.31 -2.01
N ALA A 32 -14.83 -2.53 -2.74
CA ALA A 32 -15.24 -1.23 -3.25
C ALA A 32 -16.41 -1.35 -4.24
N LEU A 33 -16.41 -2.37 -5.10
CA LEU A 33 -17.50 -2.64 -6.03
C LEU A 33 -18.80 -3.03 -5.30
N GLU A 34 -18.71 -3.86 -4.25
CA GLU A 34 -19.84 -4.17 -3.38
C GLU A 34 -20.45 -2.89 -2.78
N VAL A 35 -19.61 -2.04 -2.16
CA VAL A 35 -20.03 -0.76 -1.57
C VAL A 35 -20.65 0.15 -2.62
N SER A 36 -20.02 0.29 -3.79
CA SER A 36 -20.52 1.10 -4.89
C SER A 36 -21.94 0.68 -5.33
N LYS A 37 -22.16 -0.62 -5.52
CA LYS A 37 -23.47 -1.16 -5.92
C LYS A 37 -24.52 -1.01 -4.82
N GLN A 38 -24.17 -1.36 -3.58
CA GLN A 38 -25.12 -1.46 -2.48
C GLN A 38 -25.46 -0.10 -1.86
N GLN A 39 -24.53 0.85 -1.87
CA GLN A 39 -24.66 2.11 -1.12
C GLN A 39 -24.67 3.35 -2.02
N LEU A 40 -24.09 3.29 -3.22
CA LEU A 40 -23.91 4.46 -4.10
C LEU A 40 -24.69 4.34 -5.42
N GLY A 41 -25.43 3.25 -5.63
CA GLY A 41 -26.19 3.02 -6.87
C GLY A 41 -25.31 2.76 -8.10
N GLY A 42 -24.05 2.36 -7.92
CA GLY A 42 -23.12 2.08 -9.01
C GLY A 42 -23.59 0.91 -9.88
N SER A 43 -23.42 1.03 -11.20
CA SER A 43 -23.95 0.07 -12.20
C SER A 43 -22.89 -0.62 -13.06
N LEU A 44 -21.61 -0.22 -12.94
CA LEU A 44 -20.54 -0.77 -13.77
C LEU A 44 -20.23 -2.24 -13.42
N SER A 45 -20.05 -3.06 -14.46
CA SER A 45 -19.64 -4.46 -14.33
C SER A 45 -18.12 -4.59 -14.19
N VAL A 46 -17.65 -5.71 -13.63
CA VAL A 46 -16.21 -6.04 -13.59
C VAL A 46 -15.64 -6.10 -15.01
N ASP A 47 -16.40 -6.64 -15.96
CA ASP A 47 -16.03 -6.70 -17.36
C ASP A 47 -15.67 -5.32 -17.91
N ARG A 48 -16.53 -4.31 -17.68
CA ARG A 48 -16.27 -2.93 -18.13
C ARG A 48 -15.11 -2.29 -17.36
N LEU A 49 -15.04 -2.50 -16.05
CA LEU A 49 -14.01 -1.88 -15.20
C LEU A 49 -12.58 -2.33 -15.54
N LEU A 50 -12.40 -3.59 -15.96
CA LEU A 50 -11.08 -4.13 -16.31
C LEU A 50 -10.77 -4.07 -17.82
N ALA A 51 -11.71 -3.62 -18.66
CA ALA A 51 -11.55 -3.66 -20.11
C ALA A 51 -10.35 -2.88 -20.62
N ASP A 52 -10.17 -1.64 -20.14
CA ASP A 52 -9.09 -0.77 -20.61
C ASP A 52 -7.72 -1.25 -20.10
N ALA A 53 -7.68 -1.82 -18.90
CA ALA A 53 -6.47 -2.43 -18.36
C ALA A 53 -6.05 -3.68 -19.16
N GLU A 54 -7.01 -4.54 -19.55
CA GLU A 54 -6.73 -5.67 -20.43
C GLU A 54 -6.21 -5.18 -21.79
N PHE A 55 -6.87 -4.19 -22.39
CA PHE A 55 -6.45 -3.62 -23.68
C PHE A 55 -5.02 -3.08 -23.60
N LEU A 56 -4.71 -2.23 -22.62
CA LEU A 56 -3.36 -1.69 -22.44
C LEU A 56 -2.31 -2.77 -22.17
N ALA A 57 -2.66 -3.85 -21.47
CA ALA A 57 -1.76 -4.98 -21.27
C ALA A 57 -1.55 -5.79 -22.56
N GLN A 58 -2.59 -6.00 -23.37
CA GLN A 58 -2.54 -6.80 -24.60
C GLN A 58 -1.83 -6.06 -25.73
N ASP A 59 -2.27 -4.83 -25.96
CA ASP A 59 -1.85 -3.99 -27.06
C ASP A 59 -0.55 -3.28 -26.70
N GLY A 60 -0.40 -2.89 -25.44
CA GLY A 60 0.79 -2.27 -24.89
C GLY A 60 0.69 -0.76 -24.79
N PHE A 61 1.52 -0.21 -23.91
CA PHE A 61 1.59 1.21 -23.59
C PHE A 61 3.02 1.75 -23.77
N ALA A 62 3.15 3.07 -23.87
CA ALA A 62 4.46 3.72 -23.94
C ALA A 62 5.16 3.62 -22.58
N VAL A 63 6.38 3.09 -22.54
CA VAL A 63 7.16 2.93 -21.32
C VAL A 63 7.40 4.30 -20.65
N PRO A 64 6.92 4.50 -19.41
CA PRO A 64 7.19 5.73 -18.67
C PRO A 64 8.64 5.81 -18.20
N GLY A 65 9.15 7.04 -18.00
CA GLY A 65 10.49 7.27 -17.47
C GLY A 65 10.73 6.59 -16.12
N THR A 66 9.72 6.56 -15.25
CA THR A 66 9.80 5.90 -13.92
C THR A 66 9.94 4.38 -14.02
N LEU A 67 9.28 3.73 -14.99
CA LEU A 67 9.43 2.29 -15.21
C LEU A 67 10.85 1.98 -15.68
N HIS A 68 11.34 2.69 -16.70
CA HIS A 68 12.70 2.49 -17.21
C HIS A 68 13.75 2.70 -16.11
N ALA A 69 13.67 3.82 -15.37
CA ALA A 69 14.60 4.11 -14.27
C ALA A 69 14.60 2.99 -13.20
N ASN A 70 13.44 2.44 -12.86
CA ASN A 70 13.35 1.33 -11.91
C ASN A 70 13.96 0.03 -12.46
N LEU A 71 13.72 -0.30 -13.73
CA LEU A 71 14.32 -1.48 -14.36
C LEU A 71 15.85 -1.40 -14.39
N VAL A 72 16.40 -0.22 -14.70
CA VAL A 72 17.85 0.03 -14.63
C VAL A 72 18.35 -0.10 -13.19
N ALA A 73 17.74 0.62 -12.25
CA ALA A 73 18.20 0.69 -10.86
C ALA A 73 18.09 -0.66 -10.10
N LYS A 74 17.18 -1.55 -10.53
CA LYS A 74 16.93 -2.84 -9.88
C LYS A 74 17.31 -4.05 -10.73
N ARG A 75 18.00 -3.85 -11.86
CA ARG A 75 18.34 -4.91 -12.82
C ARG A 75 18.90 -6.17 -12.15
N SER A 76 19.95 -6.03 -11.33
CA SER A 76 20.61 -7.17 -10.67
C SER A 76 19.69 -7.98 -9.75
N GLN A 77 18.61 -7.38 -9.24
CA GLN A 77 17.61 -8.06 -8.40
C GLN A 77 16.50 -8.71 -9.21
N LEU A 78 16.26 -8.24 -10.44
CA LEU A 78 15.09 -8.60 -11.25
C LEU A 78 15.45 -9.57 -12.39
N GLU A 79 16.64 -9.45 -12.96
CA GLU A 79 17.15 -10.30 -14.04
C GLU A 79 17.17 -11.81 -13.67
N PRO A 80 17.45 -12.22 -12.41
CA PRO A 80 17.34 -13.62 -12.01
C PRO A 80 15.89 -14.15 -11.87
N ILE A 81 14.88 -13.28 -11.90
CA ILE A 81 13.48 -13.69 -11.73
C ILE A 81 12.99 -14.31 -13.05
N PRO A 82 12.42 -15.54 -13.02
CA PRO A 82 11.91 -16.20 -14.22
C PRO A 82 10.96 -15.30 -15.03
N HIS A 83 11.17 -15.26 -16.35
CA HIS A 83 10.39 -14.48 -17.32
C HIS A 83 10.41 -12.95 -17.15
N PHE A 84 11.15 -12.40 -16.17
CA PHE A 84 11.16 -10.97 -15.94
C PHE A 84 11.84 -10.21 -17.10
N VAL A 85 12.99 -10.70 -17.57
CA VAL A 85 13.70 -10.15 -18.73
C VAL A 85 12.82 -10.24 -19.98
N ASP A 86 12.27 -11.41 -20.27
CA ASP A 86 11.37 -11.62 -21.42
C ASP A 86 10.16 -10.66 -21.42
N THR A 87 9.71 -10.24 -20.23
CA THR A 87 8.55 -9.36 -20.08
C THR A 87 8.91 -7.88 -20.18
N TYR A 88 10.02 -7.45 -19.57
CA TYR A 88 10.31 -6.02 -19.35
C TYR A 88 11.55 -5.50 -20.09
N PHE A 89 12.26 -6.36 -20.84
CA PHE A 89 13.44 -5.99 -21.60
C PHE A 89 13.15 -6.11 -23.11
N GLN A 90 13.84 -5.29 -23.89
CA GLN A 90 13.81 -5.27 -25.34
C GLN A 90 15.27 -5.29 -25.82
N ASP A 91 15.60 -6.23 -26.70
CA ASP A 91 16.95 -6.41 -27.24
C ASP A 91 18.03 -6.53 -26.14
N GLY A 92 17.72 -7.22 -25.04
CA GLY A 92 18.65 -7.43 -23.92
C GLY A 92 18.84 -6.23 -22.98
N HIS A 93 18.11 -5.14 -23.21
CA HIS A 93 18.14 -3.92 -22.41
C HIS A 93 16.79 -3.65 -21.75
N PRO A 94 16.76 -2.98 -20.58
CA PRO A 94 15.51 -2.47 -20.01
C PRO A 94 14.70 -1.71 -21.06
N ALA A 95 13.39 -1.98 -21.17
CA ALA A 95 12.56 -1.39 -22.21
C ALA A 95 12.78 0.14 -22.30
N PRO A 96 13.11 0.71 -23.47
CA PRO A 96 13.42 2.14 -23.61
C PRO A 96 12.22 3.02 -23.31
N VAL A 97 12.44 4.23 -22.77
CA VAL A 97 11.36 5.21 -22.57
C VAL A 97 10.66 5.51 -23.90
N GLY A 98 9.33 5.53 -23.89
CA GLY A 98 8.51 5.76 -25.08
C GLY A 98 8.33 4.55 -26.00
N SER A 99 9.16 3.50 -25.85
CA SER A 99 8.94 2.23 -26.56
C SER A 99 7.62 1.59 -26.13
N ARG A 100 7.07 0.72 -27.00
CA ARG A 100 5.82 0.03 -26.70
C ARG A 100 6.09 -1.25 -25.91
N LEU A 101 5.58 -1.33 -24.69
CA LEU A 101 5.65 -2.51 -23.84
C LEU A 101 4.32 -3.25 -23.80
N LYS A 102 4.32 -4.55 -24.10
CA LYS A 102 3.15 -5.45 -24.03
C LYS A 102 3.30 -6.42 -22.87
N LEU A 103 2.18 -6.73 -22.20
CA LEU A 103 2.10 -7.64 -21.06
C LEU A 103 1.02 -8.71 -21.31
N PRO A 104 1.20 -9.61 -22.31
CA PRO A 104 0.16 -10.55 -22.73
C PRO A 104 -0.29 -11.53 -21.64
N ALA A 105 0.63 -11.95 -20.75
CA ALA A 105 0.28 -12.79 -19.61
C ALA A 105 -0.62 -12.06 -18.61
N LEU A 106 -0.38 -10.76 -18.38
CA LEU A 106 -1.24 -9.92 -17.55
C LEU A 106 -2.60 -9.71 -18.21
N ALA A 107 -2.63 -9.47 -19.52
CA ALA A 107 -3.87 -9.35 -20.29
C ALA A 107 -4.73 -10.61 -20.16
N ALA A 108 -4.13 -11.80 -20.25
CA ALA A 108 -4.83 -13.07 -20.05
C ALA A 108 -5.43 -13.20 -18.64
N SER A 109 -4.70 -12.77 -17.61
CA SER A 109 -5.21 -12.76 -16.22
C SER A 109 -6.37 -11.77 -16.04
N LEU A 110 -6.27 -10.57 -16.63
CA LEU A 110 -7.35 -9.57 -16.59
C LEU A 110 -8.59 -10.05 -17.35
N ARG A 111 -8.41 -10.63 -18.54
CA ARG A 111 -9.48 -11.28 -19.33
C ARG A 111 -10.20 -12.35 -18.55
N HIS A 112 -9.44 -13.18 -17.82
CA HIS A 112 -10.00 -14.22 -16.97
C HIS A 112 -10.87 -13.62 -15.86
N LEU A 113 -10.36 -12.60 -15.14
CA LEU A 113 -11.12 -11.93 -14.08
C LEU A 113 -12.37 -11.20 -14.59
N ARG A 114 -12.36 -10.67 -15.82
CA ARG A 114 -13.56 -10.11 -16.47
C ARG A 114 -14.68 -11.14 -16.64
N ARG A 115 -14.32 -12.39 -16.93
CA ARG A 115 -15.27 -13.50 -17.17
C ARG A 115 -15.67 -14.21 -15.87
N ALA A 116 -14.69 -14.55 -15.04
CA ALA A 116 -14.87 -15.36 -13.83
C ALA A 116 -15.18 -14.53 -12.57
N GLY A 117 -14.98 -13.20 -12.62
CA GLY A 117 -15.13 -12.29 -11.49
C GLY A 117 -13.87 -12.17 -10.63
N LEU A 118 -13.81 -11.12 -9.81
CA LEU A 118 -12.64 -10.78 -8.98
C LEU A 118 -12.33 -11.84 -7.91
N ALA A 119 -13.34 -12.59 -7.46
CA ALA A 119 -13.16 -13.66 -6.47
C ALA A 119 -12.27 -14.80 -6.96
N ASP A 120 -12.15 -15.01 -8.27
CA ASP A 120 -11.33 -16.08 -8.86
C ASP A 120 -9.82 -15.90 -8.56
N PHE A 121 -9.38 -14.66 -8.34
CA PHE A 121 -8.02 -14.35 -7.87
C PHE A 121 -7.68 -15.05 -6.54
N TYR A 122 -8.68 -15.27 -5.69
CA TYR A 122 -8.50 -15.85 -4.35
C TYR A 122 -9.01 -17.28 -4.20
N ARG A 123 -10.02 -17.67 -4.99
CA ARG A 123 -10.76 -18.94 -4.81
C ARG A 123 -10.95 -19.76 -6.08
N GLY A 124 -10.43 -19.29 -7.21
CA GLY A 124 -10.71 -19.87 -8.52
C GLY A 124 -9.48 -20.38 -9.26
N THR A 125 -9.58 -20.39 -10.59
CA THR A 125 -8.50 -20.91 -11.45
C THR A 125 -7.23 -20.08 -11.35
N LEU A 126 -7.35 -18.75 -11.25
CA LEU A 126 -6.22 -17.86 -11.09
C LEU A 126 -5.56 -18.03 -9.72
N ALA A 127 -6.34 -18.22 -8.65
CA ALA A 127 -5.81 -18.53 -7.33
C ALA A 127 -4.93 -19.79 -7.35
N ARG A 128 -5.40 -20.89 -7.97
CA ARG A 128 -4.62 -22.13 -8.09
C ARG A 128 -3.30 -21.93 -8.85
N ARG A 129 -3.31 -21.09 -9.90
CA ARG A 129 -2.09 -20.74 -10.66
C ARG A 129 -1.11 -19.95 -9.80
N ILE A 130 -1.61 -18.95 -9.06
CA ILE A 130 -0.78 -18.15 -8.15
C ILE A 130 -0.13 -19.04 -7.09
N VAL A 131 -0.90 -19.92 -6.45
CA VAL A 131 -0.38 -20.85 -5.43
C VAL A 131 0.68 -21.78 -6.02
N ALA A 132 0.43 -22.39 -7.18
CA ALA A 132 1.39 -23.29 -7.81
C ALA A 132 2.72 -22.58 -8.16
N ASP A 133 2.66 -21.32 -8.58
CA ASP A 133 3.87 -20.52 -8.87
C ASP A 133 4.60 -20.10 -7.58
N LEU A 134 3.86 -19.74 -6.52
CA LEU A 134 4.41 -19.43 -5.20
C LEU A 134 5.08 -20.65 -4.57
N GLU A 135 4.46 -21.83 -4.63
CA GLU A 135 5.03 -23.09 -4.16
C GLU A 135 6.30 -23.44 -4.93
N ARG A 136 6.30 -23.33 -6.27
CA ARG A 136 7.50 -23.55 -7.10
C ARG A 136 8.62 -22.58 -6.76
N ALA A 137 8.28 -21.35 -6.41
CA ALA A 137 9.25 -20.35 -5.97
C ALA A 137 9.77 -20.61 -4.54
N GLY A 138 9.12 -21.46 -3.74
CA GLY A 138 9.46 -21.72 -2.34
C GLY A 138 8.87 -20.71 -1.34
N SER A 139 7.80 -20.01 -1.73
CA SER A 139 7.09 -19.07 -0.87
C SER A 139 6.30 -19.80 0.23
N PRO A 140 6.20 -19.24 1.45
CA PRO A 140 5.35 -19.80 2.51
C PRO A 140 3.85 -19.54 2.31
N VAL A 141 3.47 -18.64 1.41
CA VAL A 141 2.07 -18.29 1.16
C VAL A 141 1.36 -19.48 0.50
N ALA A 142 0.36 -20.02 1.18
CA ALA A 142 -0.39 -21.20 0.77
C ALA A 142 -1.79 -20.85 0.21
N ALA A 143 -2.46 -21.84 -0.37
CA ALA A 143 -3.83 -21.70 -0.85
C ALA A 143 -4.81 -21.20 0.23
N GLN A 144 -4.66 -21.71 1.46
CA GLN A 144 -5.51 -21.30 2.58
C GLN A 144 -5.36 -19.81 2.91
N ASP A 145 -4.18 -19.22 2.73
CA ASP A 145 -3.96 -17.79 2.95
C ASP A 145 -4.73 -16.95 1.92
N LEU A 146 -4.72 -17.38 0.65
CA LEU A 146 -5.50 -16.73 -0.41
C LEU A 146 -7.00 -16.82 -0.12
N GLU A 147 -7.49 -17.98 0.32
CA GLU A 147 -8.90 -18.18 0.65
C GLU A 147 -9.39 -17.32 1.82
N GLN A 148 -8.52 -17.11 2.81
CA GLN A 148 -8.81 -16.28 3.99
C GLN A 148 -8.65 -14.77 3.71
N CYS A 149 -8.01 -14.41 2.60
CA CYS A 149 -7.82 -13.01 2.24
C CYS A 149 -9.17 -12.32 1.98
N SER A 150 -9.38 -11.20 2.67
CA SER A 150 -10.54 -10.36 2.52
C SER A 150 -10.20 -8.91 2.85
N ALA A 151 -10.80 -7.99 2.10
CA ALA A 151 -10.74 -6.57 2.42
C ALA A 151 -11.81 -6.24 3.47
N ARG A 152 -11.47 -5.34 4.38
CA ARG A 152 -12.35 -4.91 5.47
C ARG A 152 -12.78 -3.47 5.23
N LEU A 153 -14.07 -3.21 5.39
CA LEU A 153 -14.56 -1.84 5.53
C LEU A 153 -14.26 -1.41 6.97
N VAL A 154 -13.64 -0.24 7.13
CA VAL A 154 -13.23 0.28 8.43
C VAL A 154 -13.79 1.69 8.63
N LYS A 155 -14.09 2.04 9.88
CA LYS A 155 -14.38 3.42 10.25
C LYS A 155 -13.08 4.23 10.09
N PRO A 156 -13.07 5.33 9.33
CA PRO A 156 -11.89 6.18 9.24
C PRO A 156 -11.64 6.89 10.57
N LEU A 157 -10.38 7.14 10.87
CA LEU A 157 -10.01 8.14 11.87
C LEU A 157 -10.43 9.51 11.35
N ALA A 158 -10.91 10.38 12.22
CA ALA A 158 -11.38 11.71 11.88
C ALA A 158 -10.83 12.72 12.89
N LEU A 159 -10.40 13.88 12.39
CA LEU A 159 -9.89 14.96 13.23
C LEU A 159 -10.37 16.32 12.72
N PRO A 160 -11.04 17.13 13.54
CA PRO A 160 -11.27 18.54 13.25
C PRO A 160 -9.94 19.31 13.32
N VAL A 161 -9.57 20.00 12.23
CA VAL A 161 -8.34 20.80 12.10
C VAL A 161 -8.69 22.04 11.27
N ALA A 162 -8.34 23.24 11.74
CA ALA A 162 -8.49 24.49 10.99
C ALA A 162 -9.87 24.69 10.32
N GLY A 163 -10.96 24.29 10.99
CA GLY A 163 -12.33 24.44 10.48
C GLY A 163 -12.79 23.35 9.48
N ALA A 164 -11.96 22.34 9.19
CA ALA A 164 -12.32 21.18 8.38
C ALA A 164 -12.22 19.88 9.20
N THR A 165 -12.79 18.78 8.71
CA THR A 165 -12.54 17.43 9.25
C THR A 165 -11.65 16.66 8.31
N VAL A 166 -10.47 16.25 8.79
CA VAL A 166 -9.51 15.44 8.04
C VAL A 166 -9.73 13.97 8.40
N TYR A 167 -9.86 13.12 7.37
CA TYR A 167 -10.04 11.69 7.53
C TYR A 167 -8.78 10.92 7.11
N ASN A 168 -8.43 9.88 7.85
CA ASN A 168 -7.39 8.95 7.43
C ASN A 168 -7.71 7.50 7.85
N LEU A 169 -7.00 6.54 7.29
CA LEU A 169 -7.17 5.13 7.63
C LEU A 169 -6.66 4.86 9.07
N PRO A 170 -7.34 3.98 9.81
CA PRO A 170 -6.84 3.48 11.08
C PRO A 170 -5.64 2.53 10.86
N PRO A 171 -4.99 2.08 11.95
CA PRO A 171 -4.05 0.98 11.91
C PRO A 171 -4.63 -0.26 11.18
N PRO A 172 -3.81 -1.06 10.47
CA PRO A 172 -2.34 -1.08 10.50
C PRO A 172 -1.65 0.01 9.67
N THR A 173 -2.40 0.89 9.01
CA THR A 173 -1.80 2.02 8.29
C THR A 173 -1.28 3.08 9.26
N GLN A 174 -0.41 3.97 8.79
CA GLN A 174 0.16 5.06 9.59
C GLN A 174 -0.68 6.34 9.53
N GLY A 175 -1.97 6.26 9.15
CA GLY A 175 -2.85 7.42 9.00
C GLY A 175 -2.97 8.27 10.28
N LEU A 176 -2.95 7.61 11.46
CA LEU A 176 -2.93 8.27 12.76
C LEU A 176 -1.77 9.27 12.90
N ALA A 177 -0.56 8.93 12.43
CA ALA A 177 0.60 9.81 12.55
C ALA A 177 0.38 11.14 11.80
N SER A 178 -0.21 11.08 10.61
CA SER A 178 -0.51 12.30 9.84
C SER A 178 -1.56 13.18 10.53
N LEU A 179 -2.59 12.58 11.13
CA LEU A 179 -3.61 13.31 11.87
C LEU A 179 -3.02 13.94 13.14
N LEU A 180 -2.14 13.24 13.86
CA LEU A 180 -1.43 13.79 15.01
C LEU A 180 -0.58 14.99 14.63
N ILE A 181 0.16 14.93 13.51
CA ILE A 181 0.97 16.06 13.03
C ILE A 181 0.10 17.29 12.81
N LEU A 182 -1.02 17.13 12.09
CA LEU A 182 -1.95 18.22 11.82
C LEU A 182 -2.60 18.75 13.10
N GLY A 183 -3.06 17.87 13.99
CA GLY A 183 -3.69 18.25 15.25
C GLY A 183 -2.77 18.94 16.24
N ILE A 184 -1.47 18.60 16.23
CA ILE A 184 -0.44 19.30 17.00
C ILE A 184 -0.19 20.68 16.38
N LEU A 185 0.01 20.76 15.07
CA LEU A 185 0.28 22.03 14.38
C LEU A 185 -0.86 23.05 14.55
N ASP A 186 -2.12 22.59 14.57
CA ASP A 186 -3.31 23.41 14.81
C ASP A 186 -3.34 24.08 16.20
N ARG A 187 -2.54 23.57 17.14
CA ARG A 187 -2.40 24.09 18.52
C ARG A 187 -1.19 24.98 18.72
N LEU A 188 -0.28 25.01 17.74
CA LEU A 188 0.93 25.80 17.81
C LEU A 188 0.69 27.16 17.15
N PRO A 189 1.28 28.25 17.67
CA PRO A 189 1.17 29.58 17.08
C PRO A 189 2.08 29.71 15.85
N VAL A 190 1.86 28.85 14.84
CA VAL A 190 2.63 28.83 13.60
C VAL A 190 2.13 29.94 12.70
N THR A 191 2.77 31.09 12.77
CA THR A 191 2.50 32.25 11.92
C THR A 191 3.70 32.53 11.04
N GLY A 192 3.57 32.40 9.72
CA GLY A 192 4.62 32.78 8.78
C GLY A 192 4.62 31.94 7.50
N PRO A 193 5.51 32.28 6.54
CA PRO A 193 5.73 31.50 5.33
C PRO A 193 6.15 30.05 5.64
N PHE A 194 5.88 29.15 4.70
CA PHE A 194 6.16 27.72 4.87
C PHE A 194 7.66 27.40 4.98
N ASP A 195 8.51 28.19 4.31
CA ASP A 195 9.96 28.04 4.28
C ASP A 195 10.68 28.78 5.42
N HIS A 196 9.93 29.48 6.29
CA HIS A 196 10.50 30.19 7.43
C HIS A 196 10.90 29.22 8.55
N PHE A 197 12.05 29.45 9.18
CA PHE A 197 12.64 28.54 10.17
C PHE A 197 11.66 28.11 11.30
N PRO A 198 10.97 29.01 12.02
CA PRO A 198 9.96 28.64 13.02
C PRO A 198 8.84 27.74 12.51
N THR A 199 8.40 27.94 11.26
CA THR A 199 7.36 27.11 10.63
C THR A 199 7.88 25.70 10.40
N VAL A 200 9.06 25.59 9.76
CA VAL A 200 9.71 24.30 9.50
C VAL A 200 10.05 23.58 10.80
N HIS A 201 10.59 24.30 11.79
CA HIS A 201 10.91 23.77 13.12
C HIS A 201 9.67 23.17 13.78
N SER A 202 8.55 23.90 13.78
CA SER A 202 7.29 23.41 14.35
C SER A 202 6.78 22.14 13.66
N ILE A 203 6.91 22.06 12.33
CA ILE A 203 6.53 20.87 11.55
C ILE A 203 7.43 19.68 11.92
N VAL A 204 8.74 19.89 12.04
CA VAL A 204 9.69 18.84 12.42
C VAL A 204 9.39 18.33 13.83
N GLU A 205 9.21 19.22 14.80
CA GLU A 205 8.93 18.83 16.18
C GLU A 205 7.57 18.14 16.36
N ALA A 206 6.53 18.62 15.68
CA ALA A 206 5.24 17.95 15.62
C ALA A 206 5.35 16.54 15.02
N THR A 207 6.16 16.39 13.96
CA THR A 207 6.45 15.09 13.33
C THR A 207 7.18 14.15 14.27
N LYS A 208 8.21 14.62 14.98
CA LYS A 208 8.91 13.82 16.00
C LYS A 208 7.93 13.35 17.08
N ALA A 209 7.07 14.24 17.60
CA ALA A 209 6.08 13.91 18.61
C ALA A 209 5.07 12.85 18.12
N ALA A 210 4.54 13.00 16.91
CA ALA A 210 3.64 12.03 16.30
C ALA A 210 4.34 10.68 16.04
N PHE A 211 5.61 10.69 15.62
CA PHE A 211 6.36 9.46 15.33
C PHE A 211 6.70 8.67 16.60
N ARG A 212 6.90 9.34 17.74
CA ARG A 212 7.00 8.64 19.04
C ARG A 212 5.75 7.81 19.35
N ILE A 213 4.56 8.29 19.00
CA ILE A 213 3.31 7.54 19.13
C ILE A 213 3.24 6.42 18.09
N ARG A 214 3.54 6.72 16.81
CA ARG A 214 3.59 5.73 15.73
C ARG A 214 4.45 4.53 16.11
N ASP A 215 5.70 4.78 16.48
CA ASP A 215 6.70 3.74 16.71
C ASP A 215 6.38 2.89 17.94
N ARG A 216 5.67 3.47 18.92
CA ARG A 216 5.29 2.76 20.15
C ARG A 216 3.97 1.99 20.03
N HIS A 217 3.01 2.49 19.24
CA HIS A 217 1.63 2.00 19.30
C HIS A 217 1.08 1.45 17.97
N ILE A 218 1.49 1.98 16.81
CA ILE A 218 0.88 1.58 15.52
C ILE A 218 1.43 0.21 15.11
N THR A 219 0.53 -0.78 15.04
CA THR A 219 0.78 -2.14 14.57
C THR A 219 -0.53 -2.73 14.03
N ASP A 220 -0.58 -4.03 13.75
CA ASP A 220 -1.86 -4.71 13.48
C ASP A 220 -2.83 -4.44 14.64
N PRO A 221 -4.06 -3.97 14.38
CA PRO A 221 -5.08 -3.74 15.40
C PRO A 221 -5.28 -4.89 16.38
N LYS A 222 -5.04 -6.15 15.96
CA LYS A 222 -5.10 -7.33 16.85
C LYS A 222 -4.07 -7.32 17.97
N TYR A 223 -2.95 -6.64 17.78
CA TYR A 223 -1.85 -6.55 18.76
C TYR A 223 -1.73 -5.16 19.41
N MET A 224 -2.55 -4.20 18.98
CA MET A 224 -2.59 -2.88 19.60
C MET A 224 -3.17 -2.95 21.01
N ARG A 225 -2.55 -2.21 21.93
CA ARG A 225 -2.96 -2.12 23.34
C ARG A 225 -3.73 -0.85 23.67
N THR A 226 -3.78 0.09 22.74
CA THR A 226 -4.35 1.41 22.92
C THR A 226 -5.17 1.75 21.70
N ASP A 227 -6.36 2.29 21.91
CA ASP A 227 -7.21 2.73 20.83
C ASP A 227 -6.58 3.93 20.10
N ALA A 228 -6.61 3.90 18.77
CA ALA A 228 -6.02 4.93 17.94
C ALA A 228 -6.74 6.29 18.10
N GLU A 229 -8.07 6.28 18.26
CA GLU A 229 -8.87 7.50 18.42
C GLU A 229 -8.53 8.23 19.73
N SER A 230 -8.09 7.52 20.78
CA SER A 230 -7.69 8.12 22.07
C SER A 230 -6.53 9.12 21.97
N PHE A 231 -5.65 8.96 20.97
CA PHE A 231 -4.55 9.90 20.73
C PHE A 231 -5.02 11.18 20.02
N LEU A 232 -6.21 11.16 19.41
CA LEU A 232 -6.81 12.29 18.70
C LEU A 232 -7.75 13.12 19.58
N LEU A 233 -7.93 12.74 20.85
CA LEU A 233 -8.70 13.53 21.80
C LEU A 233 -8.03 14.88 22.07
N PRO A 234 -8.80 15.96 22.30
CA PRO A 234 -8.27 17.30 22.50
C PRO A 234 -7.14 17.38 23.53
N GLU A 235 -7.32 16.76 24.69
CA GLU A 235 -6.36 16.72 25.79
C GLU A 235 -5.09 15.90 25.47
N SER A 236 -5.21 14.90 24.60
CA SER A 236 -4.04 14.15 24.11
C SER A 236 -3.22 15.01 23.16
N LEU A 237 -3.87 15.75 22.26
CA LEU A 237 -3.22 16.66 21.33
C LEU A 237 -2.61 17.88 22.04
N ASP A 238 -3.28 18.43 23.06
CA ASP A 238 -2.74 19.53 23.88
C ASP A 238 -1.44 19.11 24.58
N ARG A 239 -1.42 17.90 25.16
CA ARG A 239 -0.20 17.34 25.77
C ARG A 239 0.93 17.13 24.76
N LEU A 240 0.61 16.67 23.56
CA LEU A 240 1.60 16.48 22.50
C LEU A 240 2.14 17.83 22.01
N ALA A 241 1.28 18.84 21.83
CA ALA A 241 1.68 20.19 21.46
C ALA A 241 2.56 20.85 22.53
N ALA A 242 2.22 20.69 23.82
CA ALA A 242 3.06 21.17 24.92
C ALA A 242 4.45 20.50 24.98
N SER A 243 4.63 19.33 24.35
CA SER A 243 5.93 18.65 24.25
C SER A 243 6.82 19.17 23.10
N VAL A 244 6.30 20.06 22.25
CA VAL A 244 7.04 20.69 21.16
C VAL A 244 7.71 21.96 21.70
N SER A 245 9.05 22.00 21.66
CA SER A 245 9.80 23.20 22.04
C SER A 245 9.90 24.17 20.85
N PRO A 246 9.62 25.47 21.03
CA PRO A 246 9.70 26.46 19.94
C PRO A 246 11.12 26.87 19.57
N SER A 247 12.13 26.52 20.40
CA SER A 247 13.50 27.04 20.26
C SER A 247 14.60 25.97 20.40
N THR A 248 14.25 24.73 20.73
CA THR A 248 15.22 23.63 20.87
C THR A 248 14.71 22.39 20.14
N ALA A 249 15.64 21.67 19.51
CA ALA A 249 15.39 20.42 18.78
C ALA A 249 15.39 19.17 19.67
#